data_AF-S2D7L9-F1
#
_entry.id   AF-S2D7L9-F1
#
_cell.length_a   1.000
_cell.length_b   1.000
_cell.length_c   1.000
_cell.angle_alpha   90.00
_cell.angle_beta   90.00
_cell.angle_gamma   90.00
#
_symmetry.space_group_name_H-M   'P 1'
#
loop_
_entity.id
_entity.type
_entity.pdbx_description
1 polymer ?
#
loop_
_entity_poly.entity_id
_entity_poly.type
_entity_poly.pdbx_seq_one_letter_code
_entity_poly.pdbx_strand_id
1 'polypeptide(L)'
;MFLITVGMAFTVACSGGKSEDERYVYEGDKIVDEVTGDEFYMEEDDVITVKHADGTTEKLAIDETPFYESALSEEYIQSLEARYFERKESLLAEKKEKLKEARRSRYAEFSDDELLERFRQAHKDGLDMTRQMDMMAELVERDIVSDEEAPDLLEIDPKMMDLEIELEEPIEEVEN
;
A
#
# COMPACT_ATOMS: atom_id res chain seq x y z
N MET A 1 -59.39 -13.39 35.38
CA MET A 1 -58.79 -13.82 36.66
C MET A 1 -57.34 -14.15 36.39
N PHE A 2 -56.46 -13.35 36.98
CA PHE A 2 -55.00 -13.51 37.01
C PHE A 2 -54.57 -14.87 37.58
N LEU A 3 -53.40 -15.36 37.16
CA LEU A 3 -52.30 -15.99 37.94
C LEU A 3 -51.50 -16.96 37.02
N ILE A 4 -50.34 -16.55 36.47
CA ILE A 4 -48.96 -16.57 37.03
C ILE A 4 -48.34 -17.98 36.93
N THR A 5 -47.50 -18.24 35.91
CA THR A 5 -46.01 -18.25 35.95
C THR A 5 -45.41 -19.41 36.74
N VAL A 6 -44.70 -20.32 36.07
CA VAL A 6 -43.35 -20.75 36.48
C VAL A 6 -42.55 -21.01 35.20
N GLY A 7 -41.86 -19.96 34.73
CA GLY A 7 -40.71 -20.13 33.85
C GLY A 7 -39.58 -20.72 34.69
N MET A 8 -39.13 -21.92 34.34
CA MET A 8 -37.86 -22.43 34.82
C MET A 8 -36.77 -21.73 33.98
N ALA A 9 -36.42 -20.53 34.42
CA ALA A 9 -35.17 -19.90 34.02
C ALA A 9 -34.04 -20.76 34.58
N PHE A 10 -33.41 -21.54 33.71
CA PHE A 10 -32.05 -21.98 33.95
C PHE A 10 -31.19 -20.71 33.91
N THR A 11 -30.99 -20.09 35.06
CA THR A 11 -29.90 -19.14 35.27
C THR A 11 -28.60 -19.93 35.19
N VAL A 12 -28.10 -20.13 33.97
CA VAL A 12 -26.70 -20.42 33.76
C VAL A 12 -25.95 -19.15 34.15
N ALA A 13 -25.63 -19.06 35.44
CA ALA A 13 -24.53 -18.24 35.90
C ALA A 13 -23.24 -18.87 35.35
N CYS A 14 -22.94 -18.60 34.07
CA CYS A 14 -21.57 -18.71 33.57
C CYS A 14 -20.84 -17.44 33.98
N SER A 15 -20.45 -17.40 35.26
CA SER A 15 -19.42 -16.50 35.77
C SER A 15 -18.04 -16.99 35.31
N GLY A 16 -17.85 -17.10 33.99
CA GLY A 16 -16.55 -17.24 33.36
C GLY A 16 -16.24 -15.90 32.75
N GLY A 17 -15.49 -15.05 33.45
CA GLY A 17 -14.87 -13.91 32.80
C GLY A 17 -14.05 -14.45 31.63
N LYS A 18 -14.33 -13.95 30.43
CA LYS A 18 -13.48 -14.20 29.26
C LYS A 18 -12.04 -13.94 29.66
N SER A 19 -11.09 -14.78 29.24
CA SER A 19 -9.68 -14.45 29.40
C SER A 19 -9.38 -13.12 28.71
N GLU A 20 -8.33 -12.41 29.12
CA GLU A 20 -7.96 -11.12 28.49
C GLU A 20 -7.82 -11.25 26.97
N ASP A 21 -7.39 -12.42 26.47
CA ASP A 21 -7.30 -12.73 25.04
C ASP A 21 -8.67 -12.98 24.36
N GLU A 22 -9.69 -13.46 25.08
CA GLU A 22 -11.03 -13.73 24.54
C GLU A 22 -11.91 -12.47 24.49
N ARG A 23 -11.45 -11.36 25.10
CA ARG A 23 -12.16 -10.08 25.16
C ARG A 23 -12.03 -9.27 23.86
N TYR A 24 -10.91 -9.43 23.16
CA TYR A 24 -10.60 -8.67 21.96
C TYR A 24 -10.80 -9.56 20.73
N VAL A 25 -11.55 -9.08 19.76
CA VAL A 25 -11.90 -9.83 18.54
C VAL A 25 -11.46 -9.06 17.32
N TYR A 26 -10.80 -9.75 16.38
CA TYR A 26 -10.46 -9.19 15.08
C TYR A 26 -11.71 -9.12 14.19
N GLU A 27 -12.06 -7.91 13.75
CA GLU A 27 -13.18 -7.67 12.84
C GLU A 27 -12.71 -6.90 11.60
N GLY A 28 -12.21 -7.63 10.61
CA GLY A 28 -11.93 -7.08 9.28
C GLY A 28 -10.70 -6.17 9.25
N ASP A 29 -10.84 -4.91 9.65
CA ASP A 29 -9.80 -3.87 9.66
C ASP A 29 -9.45 -3.33 11.06
N LYS A 30 -10.17 -3.78 12.09
CA LYS A 30 -10.09 -3.31 13.47
C LYS A 30 -10.08 -4.46 14.47
N ILE A 31 -9.58 -4.19 15.67
CA ILE A 31 -9.83 -5.02 16.86
C ILE A 31 -10.97 -4.38 17.64
N VAL A 32 -11.91 -5.19 18.14
CA VAL A 32 -13.03 -4.73 18.96
C VAL A 32 -12.92 -5.34 20.35
N ASP A 33 -12.98 -4.49 21.38
CA ASP A 33 -13.16 -4.94 22.75
C ASP A 33 -14.65 -5.21 23.00
N GLU A 34 -15.02 -6.48 23.13
CA GLU A 34 -16.41 -6.90 23.31
C GLU A 34 -17.02 -6.49 24.67
N VAL A 35 -16.21 -6.01 25.61
CA VAL A 35 -16.65 -5.58 26.95
C VAL A 35 -16.93 -4.08 26.99
N THR A 36 -16.06 -3.27 26.41
CA THR A 36 -16.19 -1.79 26.41
C THR A 36 -16.91 -1.27 25.18
N GLY A 37 -16.83 -2.00 24.06
CA GLY A 37 -17.27 -1.54 22.75
C GLY A 37 -16.24 -0.66 22.04
N ASP A 38 -15.00 -0.59 22.55
CA ASP A 38 -13.94 0.22 21.95
C ASP A 38 -13.40 -0.44 20.68
N GLU A 39 -13.21 0.37 19.63
CA GLU A 39 -12.72 -0.04 18.32
C GLU A 39 -11.27 0.45 18.15
N PHE A 40 -10.33 -0.46 17.90
CA PHE A 40 -8.92 -0.18 17.69
C PHE A 40 -8.60 -0.37 16.21
N TYR A 41 -8.20 0.69 15.52
CA TYR A 41 -7.85 0.66 14.09
C TYR A 41 -6.64 1.55 13.82
N MET A 42 -5.87 1.22 12.78
CA MET A 42 -4.65 1.94 12.43
C MET A 42 -4.86 2.68 11.12
N GLU A 43 -4.73 4.01 11.17
CA GLU A 43 -4.84 4.88 9.98
C GLU A 43 -3.48 5.45 9.54
N GLU A 44 -2.53 5.51 10.47
CA GLU A 44 -1.18 6.05 10.34
C GLU A 44 -0.17 5.01 10.86
N ASP A 45 1.03 4.95 10.25
CA ASP A 45 2.10 4.03 10.65
C ASP A 45 2.40 4.16 12.16
N ASP A 46 2.50 3.02 12.85
CA ASP A 46 2.82 2.90 14.28
C ASP A 46 1.85 3.57 15.27
N VAL A 47 0.66 4.00 14.82
CA VAL A 47 -0.33 4.69 15.67
C VAL A 47 -1.70 4.00 15.61
N ILE A 48 -2.14 3.49 16.76
CA ILE A 48 -3.48 2.92 16.93
C ILE A 48 -4.45 4.03 17.31
N THR A 49 -5.44 4.26 16.47
CA THR A 49 -6.61 5.07 16.82
C THR A 49 -7.59 4.18 17.58
N VAL A 50 -7.90 4.54 18.81
CA VAL A 50 -8.98 3.95 19.59
C VAL A 50 -10.20 4.85 19.47
N LYS A 51 -11.34 4.26 19.15
CA LYS A 51 -12.63 4.93 19.16
C LYS A 51 -13.48 4.30 20.25
N HIS A 52 -13.76 5.08 21.28
CA HIS A 52 -14.53 4.62 22.41
C HIS A 52 -16.02 4.53 22.06
N ALA A 53 -16.76 3.75 22.84
CA ALA A 53 -18.21 3.59 22.66
C ALA A 53 -19.00 4.92 22.76
N ASP A 54 -18.46 5.95 23.41
CA ASP A 54 -19.04 7.29 23.49
C ASP A 54 -18.76 8.18 22.27
N GLY A 55 -17.99 7.66 21.30
CA GLY A 55 -17.62 8.33 20.06
C GLY A 55 -16.39 9.22 20.18
N THR A 56 -15.75 9.31 21.34
CA THR A 56 -14.45 9.96 21.48
C THR A 56 -13.33 9.11 20.88
N THR A 57 -12.24 9.75 20.48
CA THR A 57 -11.08 9.07 19.90
C THR A 57 -9.79 9.44 20.61
N GLU A 58 -8.90 8.46 20.76
CA GLU A 58 -7.54 8.64 21.26
C GLU A 58 -6.53 7.96 20.32
N LYS A 59 -5.28 8.41 20.39
CA LYS A 59 -4.17 7.83 19.63
C LYS A 59 -3.19 7.22 20.63
N LEU A 60 -2.91 5.94 20.46
CA LEU A 60 -1.97 5.17 21.27
C LEU A 60 -0.85 4.64 20.39
N ALA A 61 0.34 4.48 20.96
CA ALA A 61 1.36 3.66 20.32
C ALA A 61 0.95 2.17 20.37
N ILE A 62 1.46 1.35 19.44
CA ILE A 62 1.15 -0.09 19.41
C ILE A 62 1.48 -0.78 20.75
N ASP A 63 2.60 -0.42 21.37
CA ASP A 63 3.08 -0.98 22.63
C ASP A 63 2.27 -0.53 23.86
N GLU A 64 1.42 0.48 23.69
CA GLU A 64 0.47 0.94 24.70
C GLU A 64 -0.89 0.22 24.61
N THR A 65 -1.09 -0.64 23.61
CA THR A 65 -2.37 -1.35 23.45
C THR A 65 -2.53 -2.51 24.44
N PRO A 66 -3.75 -2.78 24.93
CA PRO A 66 -3.99 -3.84 25.91
C PRO A 66 -3.74 -5.27 25.39
N PHE A 67 -3.65 -5.44 24.07
CA PHE A 67 -3.44 -6.71 23.40
C PHE A 67 -2.00 -6.83 22.85
N TYR A 68 -1.11 -5.89 23.12
CA TYR A 68 0.30 -5.97 22.73
C TYR A 68 0.96 -7.25 23.27
N GLU A 69 1.84 -7.88 22.47
CA GLU A 69 2.47 -9.19 22.73
C GLU A 69 1.51 -10.40 22.81
N SER A 70 0.22 -10.22 22.48
CA SER A 70 -0.73 -11.34 22.33
C SER A 70 -0.71 -11.91 20.92
N ALA A 71 -1.19 -13.15 20.74
CA ALA A 71 -1.39 -13.74 19.41
C ALA A 71 -2.31 -12.88 18.52
N LEU A 72 -3.25 -12.13 19.13
CA LEU A 72 -4.12 -11.20 18.43
C LEU A 72 -3.34 -9.98 17.90
N SER A 73 -2.36 -9.48 18.66
CA SER A 73 -1.48 -8.42 18.15
C SER A 73 -0.63 -8.89 16.98
N GLU A 74 -0.15 -10.13 16.99
CA GLU A 74 0.64 -10.69 15.88
C GLU A 74 -0.19 -10.78 14.59
N GLU A 75 -1.42 -11.34 14.68
CA GLU A 75 -2.32 -11.43 13.52
C GLU A 75 -2.74 -10.04 13.01
N TYR A 76 -2.99 -9.10 13.93
CA TYR A 76 -3.32 -7.73 13.58
C TYR A 76 -2.15 -7.00 12.90
N ILE A 77 -0.93 -7.12 13.43
CA ILE A 77 0.28 -6.54 12.83
C ILE A 77 0.54 -7.15 11.44
N GLN A 78 0.44 -8.47 11.28
CA GLN A 78 0.60 -9.11 9.96
C GLN A 78 -0.46 -8.62 8.95
N SER A 79 -1.71 -8.49 9.38
CA SER A 79 -2.78 -7.95 8.51
C SER A 79 -2.54 -6.48 8.11
N LEU A 80 -1.86 -5.72 8.96
CA LEU A 80 -1.52 -4.33 8.72
C LEU A 80 -0.35 -4.23 7.76
N GLU A 81 0.72 -4.99 7.98
CA GLU A 81 1.87 -5.06 7.08
C GLU A 81 1.43 -5.42 5.65
N ALA A 82 0.55 -6.41 5.50
CA ALA A 82 -0.03 -6.79 4.21
C ALA A 82 -0.80 -5.62 3.56
N ARG A 83 -1.65 -4.91 4.33
CA ARG A 83 -2.39 -3.75 3.81
C ARG A 83 -1.51 -2.57 3.46
N TYR A 84 -0.47 -2.30 4.25
CA TYR A 84 0.50 -1.25 3.96
C TYR A 84 1.29 -1.57 2.70
N PHE A 85 1.66 -2.83 2.52
CA PHE A 85 2.30 -3.31 1.31
C PHE A 85 1.40 -3.10 0.09
N GLU A 86 0.16 -3.60 0.11
CA GLU A 86 -0.81 -3.42 -0.98
C GLU A 86 -1.07 -1.94 -1.29
N ARG A 87 -1.22 -1.10 -0.26
CA ARG A 87 -1.42 0.35 -0.41
C ARG A 87 -0.21 1.01 -1.04
N LYS A 88 1.01 0.63 -0.63
CA LYS A 88 2.26 1.16 -1.18
C LYS A 88 2.37 0.79 -2.66
N GLU A 89 2.11 -0.46 -3.02
CA GLU A 89 2.11 -0.90 -4.42
C GLU A 89 1.08 -0.15 -5.26
N SER A 90 -0.15 0.00 -4.76
CA SER A 90 -1.20 0.75 -5.44
C SER A 90 -0.82 2.22 -5.67
N LEU A 91 -0.27 2.90 -4.66
CA LEU A 91 0.18 4.28 -4.78
C LEU A 91 1.38 4.43 -5.72
N LEU A 92 2.29 3.45 -5.75
CA LEU A 92 3.40 3.43 -6.69
C LEU A 92 2.88 3.26 -8.12
N ALA A 93 1.96 2.33 -8.36
CA ALA A 93 1.33 2.14 -9.66
C ALA A 93 0.59 3.40 -10.14
N GLU A 94 -0.18 4.06 -9.27
CA GLU A 94 -0.87 5.31 -9.59
C GLU A 94 0.12 6.43 -9.96
N LYS A 95 1.21 6.58 -9.21
CA LYS A 95 2.25 7.55 -9.51
C LYS A 95 2.94 7.26 -10.84
N LYS A 96 3.25 5.99 -11.13
CA LYS A 96 3.84 5.57 -12.41
C LYS A 96 2.93 5.94 -13.57
N GLU A 97 1.63 5.63 -13.47
CA GLU A 97 0.66 5.96 -14.52
C GLU A 97 0.56 7.48 -14.75
N LYS A 98 0.53 8.27 -13.67
CA LYS A 98 0.55 9.75 -13.78
C LYS A 98 1.79 10.27 -14.49
N LEU A 99 2.97 9.66 -14.24
CA LEU A 99 4.20 10.04 -14.94
C LEU A 99 4.15 9.66 -16.42
N LYS A 100 3.64 8.46 -16.76
CA LYS A 100 3.44 8.03 -18.14
C LYS A 100 2.45 8.94 -18.88
N GLU A 101 1.32 9.27 -18.27
CA GLU A 101 0.33 10.19 -18.85
C GLU A 101 0.92 11.58 -19.08
N ALA A 102 1.66 12.12 -18.10
CA ALA A 102 2.34 13.41 -18.25
C ALA A 102 3.38 13.41 -19.38
N ARG A 103 4.11 12.30 -19.56
CA ARG A 103 5.05 12.11 -20.67
C ARG A 103 4.34 12.06 -22.02
N ARG A 104 3.31 11.22 -22.15
CA ARG A 104 2.48 11.13 -23.37
C ARG A 104 1.90 12.48 -23.73
N SER A 105 1.38 13.22 -22.75
CA SER A 105 0.85 14.58 -22.97
C SER A 105 1.92 15.54 -23.46
N ARG A 106 3.16 15.46 -22.96
CA ARG A 106 4.28 16.32 -23.37
C ARG A 106 4.66 16.12 -24.85
N TYR A 107 4.54 14.90 -25.36
CA TYR A 107 4.95 14.54 -26.72
C TYR A 107 3.77 14.25 -27.67
N ALA A 108 2.53 14.46 -27.23
CA ALA A 108 1.32 14.15 -27.99
C ALA A 108 1.23 14.89 -29.34
N GLU A 109 1.85 16.07 -29.44
CA GLU A 109 1.84 16.89 -30.65
C GLU A 109 2.84 16.42 -31.72
N PHE A 110 3.78 15.54 -31.38
CA PHE A 110 4.81 15.06 -32.29
C PHE A 110 4.45 13.69 -32.87
N SER A 111 4.65 13.55 -34.18
CA SER A 111 4.66 12.22 -34.80
C SER A 111 5.89 11.43 -34.34
N ASP A 112 5.86 10.12 -34.57
CA ASP A 112 6.94 9.22 -34.17
C ASP A 112 8.27 9.58 -34.83
N ASP A 113 8.25 9.90 -36.13
CA ASP A 113 9.42 10.37 -36.88
C ASP A 113 9.94 11.72 -36.33
N GLU A 114 9.04 12.64 -35.99
CA GLU A 114 9.41 13.94 -35.43
C GLU A 114 10.02 13.82 -34.03
N LEU A 115 9.49 12.92 -33.20
CA LEU A 115 10.00 12.65 -31.88
C LEU A 115 11.40 12.01 -31.95
N LEU A 116 11.58 11.04 -32.85
CA LEU A 116 12.88 10.40 -33.04
C LEU A 116 13.94 11.39 -33.55
N GLU A 117 13.57 12.26 -34.48
CA GLU A 117 14.48 13.30 -34.97
C GLU A 117 14.82 14.33 -33.88
N ARG A 118 13.82 14.70 -33.06
CA ARG A 118 14.05 15.56 -31.89
C ARG A 118 14.98 14.93 -30.88
N PHE A 119 14.85 13.63 -30.61
CA PHE A 119 15.78 12.89 -29.77
C PHE A 119 17.21 12.95 -30.34
N ARG A 120 17.39 12.60 -31.61
CA ARG A 120 18.72 12.62 -32.27
C ARG A 120 19.37 14.00 -32.23
N GLN A 121 18.58 15.05 -32.50
CA GLN A 121 19.05 16.42 -32.43
C GLN A 121 19.41 16.80 -30.99
N ALA A 122 18.60 16.40 -30.00
CA ALA A 122 18.87 16.66 -28.60
C ALA A 122 20.15 15.97 -28.10
N HIS A 123 20.35 14.72 -28.49
CA HIS A 123 21.55 13.95 -28.17
C HIS A 123 22.79 14.61 -28.79
N LYS A 124 22.72 14.95 -30.08
CA LYS A 124 23.79 15.64 -30.80
C LYS A 124 24.15 16.99 -30.20
N ASP A 125 23.15 17.74 -29.72
CA ASP A 125 23.35 19.05 -29.08
C ASP A 125 23.82 18.94 -27.63
N GLY A 126 23.92 17.72 -27.08
CA GLY A 126 24.32 17.49 -25.70
C GLY A 126 23.32 18.06 -24.69
N LEU A 127 22.01 17.96 -25.00
CA LEU A 127 20.95 18.35 -24.07
C LEU A 127 21.03 17.52 -22.79
N ASP A 128 20.39 18.02 -21.74
CA ASP A 128 20.30 17.35 -20.44
C ASP A 128 19.83 15.88 -20.56
N MET A 129 20.56 14.96 -19.92
CA MET A 129 20.32 13.51 -20.05
C MET A 129 18.93 13.12 -19.57
N THR A 130 18.38 13.76 -18.53
CA THR A 130 17.02 13.49 -18.08
C THR A 130 15.98 13.78 -19.17
N ARG A 131 16.20 14.81 -19.99
CA ARG A 131 15.32 15.09 -21.13
C ARG A 131 15.50 14.07 -22.25
N GLN A 132 16.73 13.63 -22.50
CA GLN A 132 17.01 12.59 -23.48
C GLN A 132 16.33 11.26 -23.10
N MET A 133 16.43 10.87 -21.83
CA MET A 133 15.75 9.69 -21.28
C MET A 133 14.23 9.81 -21.33
N ASP A 134 13.66 10.99 -21.04
CA ASP A 134 12.20 11.20 -21.12
C ASP A 134 11.68 11.08 -22.55
N MET A 135 12.42 11.57 -23.55
CA MET A 135 12.11 11.36 -24.97
C MET A 135 12.28 9.89 -25.38
N MET A 136 13.35 9.24 -24.95
CA MET A 136 13.60 7.82 -25.24
C MET A 136 12.51 6.93 -24.65
N ALA A 137 12.09 7.20 -23.41
CA ALA A 137 11.03 6.44 -22.77
C ALA A 137 9.67 6.59 -23.47
N GLU A 138 9.40 7.72 -24.12
CA GLU A 138 8.22 7.87 -24.98
C GLU A 138 8.38 7.11 -26.31
N LEU A 139 9.57 7.13 -26.91
CA LEU A 139 9.86 6.38 -28.14
C LEU A 139 9.72 4.87 -27.95
N VAL A 140 10.16 4.37 -26.79
CA VAL A 140 9.99 2.98 -26.37
C VAL A 140 8.51 2.66 -26.14
N GLU A 141 7.79 3.48 -25.40
CA GLU A 141 6.35 3.28 -25.12
C GLU A 141 5.50 3.30 -26.40
N ARG A 142 5.98 3.93 -27.48
CA ARG A 142 5.35 3.95 -28.80
C ARG A 142 5.82 2.83 -29.75
N ASP A 143 6.64 1.89 -29.26
CA ASP A 143 7.23 0.80 -30.04
C ASP A 143 8.12 1.28 -31.21
N ILE A 144 8.71 2.48 -31.12
CA ILE A 144 9.57 3.06 -32.17
C ILE A 144 11.04 2.64 -31.97
N VAL A 145 11.43 2.48 -30.71
CA VAL A 145 12.74 2.00 -30.28
C VAL A 145 12.48 0.85 -29.30
N SER A 146 13.25 -0.23 -29.35
CA SER A 146 13.13 -1.28 -28.35
C SER A 146 13.89 -0.92 -27.06
N ASP A 147 13.48 -1.49 -25.93
CA ASP A 147 14.25 -1.38 -24.68
C ASP A 147 15.70 -1.86 -24.84
N GLU A 148 15.96 -2.82 -25.73
CA GLU A 148 17.32 -3.30 -25.99
C GLU A 148 18.18 -2.29 -26.77
N GLU A 149 17.57 -1.50 -27.66
CA GLU A 149 18.25 -0.50 -28.50
C GLU A 149 18.42 0.85 -27.80
N ALA A 150 17.58 1.14 -26.80
CA ALA A 150 17.57 2.41 -26.09
C ALA A 150 18.89 2.78 -25.38
N PRO A 151 19.63 1.88 -24.70
CA PRO A 151 20.91 2.23 -24.07
C PRO A 151 21.96 2.64 -25.09
N ASP A 152 22.00 1.92 -26.22
CA ASP A 152 22.94 2.16 -27.31
C ASP A 152 22.68 3.54 -27.93
N LEU A 153 21.41 3.89 -28.14
CA LEU A 153 21.01 5.21 -28.66
C LEU A 153 21.28 6.36 -27.68
N LEU A 154 21.23 6.08 -26.38
CA LEU A 154 21.57 7.04 -25.32
C LEU A 154 23.07 7.10 -25.02
N GLU A 155 23.86 6.19 -25.58
CA GLU A 155 25.29 5.98 -25.29
C GLU A 155 25.57 5.76 -23.78
N ILE A 156 24.69 5.00 -23.11
CA ILE A 156 24.81 4.65 -21.69
C ILE A 156 25.00 3.14 -21.49
N ASP A 157 25.52 2.75 -20.34
CA ASP A 157 25.50 1.33 -19.93
C ASP A 157 24.04 0.89 -19.77
N PRO A 158 23.62 -0.27 -20.33
CA PRO A 158 22.27 -0.81 -20.13
C PRO A 158 21.83 -0.87 -18.66
N LYS A 159 22.76 -1.05 -17.71
CA LYS A 159 22.47 -1.04 -16.27
C LYS A 159 22.06 0.32 -15.71
N MET A 160 22.35 1.39 -16.43
CA MET A 160 21.96 2.76 -16.09
C MET A 160 20.60 3.13 -16.68
N MET A 161 20.01 2.23 -17.47
CA MET A 161 18.75 2.43 -18.13
C MET A 161 17.62 1.81 -17.29
N ASP A 162 16.94 2.68 -16.55
CA ASP A 162 15.68 2.39 -15.87
C ASP A 162 14.56 3.12 -16.64
N LEU A 163 14.09 2.49 -17.73
CA LEU A 163 12.98 3.00 -18.54
C LEU A 163 11.64 2.46 -18.06
N GLU A 164 11.65 1.20 -17.64
CA GLU A 164 10.61 0.61 -16.84
C GLU A 164 10.93 0.90 -15.39
N ILE A 165 10.10 1.73 -14.74
CA ILE A 165 10.03 1.66 -13.29
C ILE A 165 9.44 0.26 -13.01
N GLU A 166 10.27 -0.76 -12.94
CA GLU A 166 9.85 -2.13 -12.63
C GLU A 166 9.40 -2.14 -11.16
N LEU A 167 8.32 -2.85 -10.86
CA LEU A 167 8.08 -3.26 -9.48
C LEU A 167 9.02 -4.45 -9.30
N GLU A 168 10.17 -4.24 -8.67
CA GLU A 168 10.88 -5.39 -8.10
C GLU A 168 9.88 -6.06 -7.15
N GLU A 169 9.42 -7.26 -7.51
CA GLU A 169 8.77 -8.13 -6.52
C GLU A 169 9.75 -8.25 -5.34
N PRO A 170 9.30 -8.01 -4.10
CA PRO A 170 10.20 -8.07 -2.97
C PRO A 170 10.84 -9.45 -2.93
N ILE A 171 12.16 -9.45 -2.78
CA ILE A 171 12.95 -10.66 -2.55
C ILE A 171 12.31 -11.37 -1.35
N GLU A 172 11.70 -12.54 -1.57
CA GLU A 172 11.34 -13.42 -0.47
C GLU A 172 12.66 -13.80 0.23
N GLU A 173 12.96 -13.15 1.35
CA GLU A 173 14.01 -13.61 2.24
C GLU A 173 13.60 -14.99 2.77
N VAL A 174 14.06 -16.03 2.09
CA VAL A 174 14.00 -17.40 2.61
C VAL A 174 14.97 -17.45 3.79
N GLU A 175 14.45 -17.23 5.00
CA GLU A 175 15.19 -17.47 6.24
C GLU A 175 15.66 -18.93 6.28
N ASN A 176 16.96 -19.13 6.51
CA ASN A 176 17.58 -20.43 6.76
C ASN A 176 17.57 -20.78 8.25
#